data_AF-W1RRC5-F1
#
_entry.id   AF-W1RRC5-F1
#
_cell.length_a   1.000
_cell.length_b   1.000
_cell.length_c   1.000
_cell.angle_alpha   90.00
_cell.angle_beta   90.00
_cell.angle_gamma   90.00
#
_symmetry.space_group_name_H-M   'P 1'
#
loop_
_entity.id
_entity.type
_entity.pdbx_description
1 polymer ?
#
loop_
_entity_poly.entity_id
_entity_poly.type
_entity_poly.pdbx_seq_one_letter_code
_entity_poly.pdbx_strand_id
1 'polypeptide(L)'
;MNIDTLQDFVSPEKIIPITATIEELEKIVSAVRVYLKMDIAIIAEVKNNSLYFRYVDADPASTFPQSRAPHPYDGSYCQLLVNGQIPRLIQNTQEHAVAKELASTKAFSIGSFVGALIYLEDGTFYGAVYCFQNKPDYTLNERDLSVIEYFADLIGNTLDDHTKKTQQRHEVESRIHTVIANDFITMHYQPILDLNTNNISGYESLARFNSDPYVTPDIWFEDAQLVGLDEKLEMLAVRSALKLDHLFRDNNHYLSINASPSHILSGALENTIGHLACNVLIEITEHQPIADYAAFQRALSSLRCEGVKLAIDDVGTGYSNLSHILELEPDIIKLDLSLTRDIHKDRKRSALASALCTFAKEIDCEIIAEGIENVNELNKLKELGVNKGQGYFIGRPSPFPCNYTH
;
A
#
# COMPACT_ATOMS: atom_id res chain seq x y z
N MET A 1 -1.32 -0.99 44.31
CA MET A 1 -1.31 -2.46 44.09
C MET A 1 -2.77 -2.86 43.85
N ASN A 2 -3.18 -3.37 42.69
CA ASN A 2 -2.44 -3.92 41.57
C ASN A 2 -2.96 -3.39 40.24
N ILE A 3 -2.01 -2.94 39.43
CA ILE A 3 -2.01 -2.99 37.98
C ILE A 3 -1.75 -4.47 37.67
N ASP A 4 -2.69 -5.18 37.05
CA ASP A 4 -2.50 -6.45 36.32
C ASP A 4 -3.86 -7.09 36.06
N THR A 5 -4.51 -6.73 34.95
CA THR A 5 -5.57 -7.51 34.29
C THR A 5 -5.88 -6.87 32.93
N LEU A 6 -4.85 -6.76 32.09
CA LEU A 6 -4.94 -6.40 30.66
C LEU A 6 -3.82 -7.15 29.92
N GLN A 7 -3.91 -8.47 29.89
CA GLN A 7 -3.14 -9.32 28.98
C GLN A 7 -3.99 -10.52 28.62
N ASP A 8 -4.92 -10.31 27.68
CA ASP A 8 -5.56 -11.38 26.91
C ASP A 8 -6.19 -10.72 25.68
N PHE A 9 -5.36 -10.39 24.68
CA PHE A 9 -5.72 -10.20 23.26
C PHE A 9 -4.44 -9.92 22.47
N VAL A 10 -3.63 -10.96 22.22
CA VAL A 10 -2.72 -10.97 21.07
C VAL A 10 -3.06 -12.23 20.29
N SER A 11 -3.99 -12.09 19.35
CA SER A 11 -4.24 -13.09 18.32
C SER A 11 -2.99 -13.24 17.44
N PRO A 12 -2.75 -14.43 16.86
CA PRO A 12 -1.54 -14.68 16.08
C PRO A 12 -1.54 -13.79 14.85
N GLU A 13 -0.46 -13.04 14.70
CA GLU A 13 -0.04 -12.32 13.51
C GLU A 13 -0.44 -13.05 12.21
N LYS A 14 -1.49 -12.54 11.55
CA LYS A 14 -1.65 -12.69 10.10
C LYS A 14 -0.71 -11.70 9.42
N ILE A 15 0.58 -11.98 9.49
CA ILE A 15 1.57 -11.34 8.61
C ILE A 15 1.73 -12.23 7.40
N ILE A 16 1.19 -11.80 6.26
CA ILE A 16 1.52 -12.38 4.95
C ILE A 16 1.82 -11.23 3.96
N PRO A 17 2.87 -11.37 3.10
CA PRO A 17 3.69 -12.57 2.94
C PRO A 17 5.12 -12.37 3.44
N ILE A 18 5.38 -12.81 4.67
CA ILE A 18 6.62 -13.52 5.02
C ILE A 18 6.93 -14.61 3.95
N THR A 19 5.90 -15.12 3.27
CA THR A 19 5.94 -16.09 2.17
C THR A 19 6.77 -15.68 0.95
N ALA A 20 6.77 -14.42 0.51
CA ALA A 20 7.43 -14.06 -0.76
C ALA A 20 8.95 -14.01 -0.60
N THR A 21 9.44 -13.43 0.49
CA THR A 21 10.87 -13.45 0.83
C THR A 21 11.33 -14.85 1.25
N ILE A 22 10.46 -15.63 1.90
CA ILE A 22 10.72 -17.07 2.11
C ILE A 22 10.90 -17.78 0.77
N GLU A 23 9.98 -17.58 -0.19
CA GLU A 23 10.06 -18.21 -1.51
C GLU A 23 11.31 -17.77 -2.29
N GLU A 24 11.70 -16.50 -2.20
CA GLU A 24 12.92 -15.98 -2.82
C GLU A 24 14.18 -16.60 -2.22
N LEU A 25 14.29 -16.63 -0.89
CA LEU A 25 15.43 -17.24 -0.21
C LEU A 25 15.47 -18.76 -0.43
N GLU A 26 14.33 -19.45 -0.44
CA GLU A 26 14.24 -20.88 -0.78
C GLU A 26 14.69 -21.15 -2.23
N LYS A 27 14.28 -20.32 -3.18
CA LYS A 27 14.75 -20.39 -4.59
C LYS A 27 16.25 -20.18 -4.68
N ILE A 28 16.80 -19.21 -3.94
CA ILE A 28 18.25 -18.95 -3.89
C ILE A 28 19.00 -20.18 -3.37
N VAL A 29 18.60 -20.72 -2.20
CA VAL A 29 19.24 -21.91 -1.61
C VAL A 29 19.18 -23.10 -2.56
N SER A 30 18.04 -23.31 -3.22
CA SER A 30 17.90 -24.40 -4.18
C SER A 30 18.78 -24.21 -5.40
N ALA A 31 18.86 -22.99 -5.95
CA ALA A 31 19.72 -22.67 -7.08
C ALA A 31 21.20 -22.93 -6.77
N VAL A 32 21.66 -22.53 -5.59
CA VAL A 32 23.03 -22.79 -5.12
C VAL A 32 23.31 -24.29 -5.07
N ARG A 33 22.42 -25.07 -4.44
CA ARG A 33 22.58 -26.52 -4.31
C ARG A 33 22.72 -27.20 -5.67
N VAL A 34 21.81 -26.87 -6.59
CA VAL A 34 21.78 -27.47 -7.94
C VAL A 34 23.01 -27.08 -8.73
N TYR A 35 23.44 -25.81 -8.66
CA TYR A 35 24.63 -25.35 -9.36
C TYR A 35 25.89 -26.05 -8.87
N LEU A 36 26.09 -26.11 -7.55
CA LEU A 36 27.26 -26.74 -6.93
C LEU A 36 27.18 -28.28 -6.94
N LYS A 37 26.05 -28.86 -7.37
CA LYS A 37 25.80 -30.32 -7.38
C LYS A 37 26.01 -30.96 -6.00
N MET A 38 25.56 -30.25 -4.96
CA MET A 38 25.69 -30.68 -3.57
C MET A 38 24.42 -31.40 -3.09
N ASP A 39 24.56 -32.27 -2.10
CA ASP A 39 23.41 -32.98 -1.52
C ASP A 39 22.53 -32.01 -0.73
N ILE A 40 23.12 -31.03 -0.06
CA ILE A 40 22.44 -30.14 0.89
C ILE A 40 22.97 -28.71 0.71
N ALA A 41 22.08 -27.72 0.79
CA ALA A 41 22.39 -26.29 0.93
C ALA A 41 21.54 -25.69 2.05
N ILE A 42 22.15 -24.82 2.86
CA ILE A 42 21.55 -24.26 4.07
C ILE A 42 21.86 -22.78 4.16
N ILE A 43 20.85 -21.97 4.50
CA ILE A 43 21.04 -20.64 5.10
C ILE A 43 20.84 -20.79 6.61
N ALA A 44 21.87 -20.43 7.36
CA ALA A 44 21.86 -20.48 8.80
C ALA A 44 22.00 -19.08 9.40
N GLU A 45 21.11 -18.76 10.34
CA GLU A 45 21.13 -17.53 11.13
C GLU A 45 21.80 -17.80 12.48
N VAL A 46 22.65 -16.87 12.92
CA VAL A 46 23.23 -16.89 14.27
C VAL A 46 22.48 -15.92 15.16
N LYS A 47 21.84 -16.43 16.22
CA LYS A 47 21.12 -15.61 17.20
C LYS A 47 21.30 -16.15 18.61
N ASN A 48 21.69 -15.29 19.55
CA ASN A 48 21.86 -15.63 20.98
C ASN A 48 22.72 -16.90 21.19
N ASN A 49 23.89 -16.97 20.54
CA ASN A 49 24.81 -18.12 20.57
C ASN A 49 24.20 -19.45 20.08
N SER A 50 23.14 -19.38 19.28
CA SER A 50 22.48 -20.53 18.65
C SER A 50 22.44 -20.35 17.14
N LEU A 51 22.55 -21.47 16.43
CA LEU A 51 22.51 -21.55 14.98
C LEU A 51 21.14 -22.09 14.54
N TYR A 52 20.40 -21.30 13.77
CA TYR A 52 19.08 -21.66 13.26
C TYR A 52 19.17 -21.93 11.77
N PHE A 53 18.83 -23.15 11.34
CA PHE A 53 18.72 -23.45 9.90
C PHE A 53 17.40 -22.89 9.39
N ARG A 54 17.45 -21.68 8.83
CA ARG A 54 16.27 -20.96 8.36
C ARG A 54 15.71 -21.58 7.10
N TYR A 55 16.60 -21.95 6.20
CA TYR A 55 16.27 -22.55 4.91
C TYR A 55 17.21 -23.71 4.66
N VAL A 56 16.64 -24.86 4.30
CA VAL A 56 17.37 -26.09 4.00
C VAL A 56 16.78 -26.64 2.71
N ASP A 57 17.58 -26.68 1.65
CA ASP A 57 17.29 -27.49 0.47
C ASP A 57 18.17 -28.74 0.53
N ALA A 58 17.56 -29.91 0.40
CA ALA A 58 18.24 -31.18 0.50
C ALA A 58 17.75 -32.12 -0.61
N ASP A 59 18.66 -32.92 -1.15
CA ASP A 59 18.31 -34.02 -2.04
C ASP A 59 17.26 -34.92 -1.35
N PRO A 60 16.17 -35.33 -2.03
CA PRO A 60 15.17 -36.22 -1.46
C PRO A 60 15.72 -37.53 -0.88
N ALA A 61 16.89 -38.00 -1.34
CA ALA A 61 17.57 -39.17 -0.82
C ALA A 61 18.38 -38.91 0.47
N SER A 62 18.53 -37.64 0.88
CA SER A 62 19.30 -37.25 2.05
C SER A 62 18.57 -37.56 3.35
N THR A 63 19.33 -38.02 4.36
CA THR A 63 18.82 -38.22 5.73
C THR A 63 18.97 -36.98 6.61
N PHE A 64 19.27 -35.81 6.02
CA PHE A 64 19.49 -34.60 6.78
C PHE A 64 18.18 -34.12 7.45
N PRO A 65 18.21 -33.78 8.74
CA PRO A 65 17.00 -33.39 9.46
C PRO A 65 16.46 -32.07 8.90
N GLN A 66 15.18 -32.03 8.55
CA GLN A 66 14.46 -30.79 8.22
C GLN A 66 13.99 -30.01 9.47
N SER A 67 14.47 -30.40 10.66
CA SER A 67 14.09 -29.74 11.91
C SER A 67 14.64 -28.32 11.96
N ARG A 68 13.79 -27.36 12.34
CA ARG A 68 14.15 -25.95 12.57
C ARG A 68 14.59 -25.67 14.02
N ALA A 69 14.84 -26.72 14.81
CA ALA A 69 15.32 -26.55 16.18
C ALA A 69 16.71 -25.88 16.22
N PRO A 70 17.01 -25.06 17.24
CA PRO A 70 18.31 -24.42 17.37
C PRO A 70 19.42 -25.45 17.55
N HIS A 71 20.54 -25.23 16.86
CA HIS A 71 21.79 -25.98 17.02
C HIS A 71 22.81 -25.14 17.81
N PRO A 72 23.75 -25.76 18.54
CA PRO A 72 24.85 -25.02 19.17
C PRO A 72 25.66 -24.25 18.12
N TYR A 73 25.89 -22.96 18.34
CA TYR A 73 26.81 -22.18 17.51
C TYR A 73 28.27 -22.59 17.78
N ASP A 74 28.59 -22.82 19.06
CA ASP A 74 29.90 -23.28 19.47
C ASP A 74 30.24 -24.66 18.90
N GLY A 75 31.40 -24.78 18.26
CA GLY A 75 31.85 -25.99 17.58
C GLY A 75 31.14 -26.27 16.25
N SER A 76 30.38 -25.31 15.71
CA SER A 76 29.75 -25.44 14.39
C SER A 76 30.71 -25.05 13.25
N TYR A 77 30.40 -25.49 12.02
CA TYR A 77 31.08 -25.03 10.81
C TYR A 77 31.02 -23.50 10.67
N CYS A 78 29.88 -22.88 11.03
CA CYS A 78 29.70 -21.43 10.95
C CYS A 78 30.69 -20.70 11.87
N GLN A 79 30.81 -21.09 13.14
CA GLN A 79 31.78 -20.49 14.06
C GLN A 79 33.22 -20.65 13.57
N LEU A 80 33.58 -21.86 13.14
CA LEU A 80 34.95 -22.12 12.68
C LEU A 80 35.30 -21.33 11.41
N LEU A 81 34.33 -21.10 10.52
CA LEU A 81 34.50 -20.20 9.37
C LEU A 81 34.72 -18.75 9.81
N VAL A 82 33.88 -18.25 10.73
CA VAL A 82 34.01 -16.89 11.28
C VAL A 82 35.38 -16.68 11.92
N ASN A 83 35.88 -17.67 12.66
CA ASN A 83 37.18 -17.62 13.34
C ASN A 83 38.38 -17.90 12.41
N GLY A 84 38.16 -18.23 11.13
CA GLY A 84 39.23 -18.61 10.19
C GLY A 84 39.93 -19.93 10.54
N GLN A 85 39.29 -20.81 11.30
CA GLN A 85 39.84 -22.10 11.76
C GLN A 85 39.64 -23.22 10.73
N ILE A 86 38.73 -23.02 9.78
CA ILE A 86 38.55 -23.87 8.60
C ILE A 86 38.46 -22.98 7.35
N PRO A 87 38.89 -23.47 6.17
CA PRO A 87 38.71 -22.74 4.92
C PRO A 87 37.24 -22.77 4.48
N ARG A 88 36.88 -21.83 3.61
CA ARG A 88 35.54 -21.73 2.99
C ARG A 88 35.23 -22.89 2.03
N LEU A 89 36.25 -23.61 1.57
CA LEU A 89 36.13 -24.76 0.68
C LEU A 89 36.99 -25.91 1.21
N ILE A 90 36.38 -27.08 1.39
CA ILE A 90 37.03 -28.31 1.82
C ILE A 90 36.61 -29.44 0.86
N GLN A 91 37.53 -29.88 0.01
CA GLN A 91 37.29 -30.96 -0.96
C GLN A 91 37.11 -32.33 -0.28
N ASN A 92 37.87 -32.59 0.79
CA ASN A 92 37.75 -33.79 1.61
C ASN A 92 37.88 -33.44 3.09
N THR A 93 36.79 -33.55 3.85
CA THR A 93 36.78 -33.25 5.28
C THR A 93 37.66 -34.18 6.10
N GLN A 94 37.88 -35.42 5.66
CA GLN A 94 38.70 -36.42 6.37
C GLN A 94 40.19 -36.06 6.30
N GLU A 95 40.61 -35.30 5.29
CA GLU A 95 41.98 -34.80 5.14
C GLU A 95 42.22 -33.51 5.92
N HIS A 96 41.17 -32.81 6.34
CA HIS A 96 41.28 -31.55 7.06
C HIS A 96 41.29 -31.78 8.59
N ALA A 97 42.37 -31.34 9.25
CA ALA A 97 42.64 -31.64 10.67
C ALA A 97 41.52 -31.25 11.64
N VAL A 98 40.87 -30.09 11.43
CA VAL A 98 39.77 -29.61 12.28
C VAL A 98 38.41 -30.20 11.84
N ALA A 99 38.05 -30.07 10.56
CA ALA A 99 36.76 -30.51 10.04
C ALA A 99 36.46 -32.00 10.26
N LYS A 100 37.46 -32.89 10.21
CA LYS A 100 37.26 -34.33 10.49
C LYS A 100 36.77 -34.61 11.91
N GLU A 101 37.11 -33.74 12.87
CA GLU A 101 36.79 -33.96 14.28
C GLU A 101 35.43 -33.42 14.69
N LEU A 102 34.82 -32.57 13.85
CA LEU A 102 33.53 -31.94 14.12
C LEU A 102 32.40 -32.97 14.30
N ALA A 103 31.56 -32.73 15.30
CA ALA A 103 30.41 -33.58 15.59
C ALA A 103 29.44 -33.64 14.39
N SER A 104 29.22 -32.52 13.70
CA SER A 104 28.38 -32.46 12.50
C SER A 104 28.96 -33.26 11.33
N THR A 105 30.28 -33.23 11.12
CA THR A 105 30.94 -34.04 10.08
C THR A 105 30.70 -35.53 10.31
N LYS A 106 30.85 -35.98 11.56
CA LYS A 106 30.65 -37.37 11.95
C LYS A 106 29.17 -37.76 11.88
N ALA A 107 28.28 -36.90 12.37
CA ALA A 107 26.84 -37.17 12.43
C ALA A 107 26.18 -37.21 11.03
N PHE A 108 26.59 -36.33 10.12
CA PHE A 108 26.01 -36.21 8.78
C PHE A 108 26.90 -36.77 7.67
N SER A 109 28.01 -37.43 8.03
CA SER A 109 28.99 -37.98 7.09
C SER A 109 29.44 -36.98 6.03
N ILE A 110 29.72 -35.73 6.44
CA ILE A 110 30.07 -34.65 5.51
C ILE A 110 31.41 -35.00 4.85
N GLY A 111 31.43 -35.22 3.53
CA GLY A 111 32.61 -35.57 2.76
C GLY A 111 33.29 -34.36 2.12
N SER A 112 32.53 -33.41 1.59
CA SER A 112 33.03 -32.12 1.09
C SER A 112 32.14 -30.96 1.55
N PHE A 113 32.70 -29.76 1.63
CA PHE A 113 32.03 -28.58 2.18
C PHE A 113 32.42 -27.31 1.41
N VAL A 114 31.44 -26.44 1.15
CA VAL A 114 31.65 -25.07 0.64
C VAL A 114 30.75 -24.13 1.43
N GLY A 115 31.26 -23.00 1.91
CA GLY A 115 30.48 -22.07 2.71
C GLY A 115 30.98 -20.63 2.62
N ALA A 116 30.04 -19.68 2.70
CA ALA A 116 30.30 -18.26 2.76
C ALA A 116 29.53 -17.62 3.93
N LEU A 117 30.09 -16.54 4.48
CA LEU A 117 29.46 -15.77 5.55
C LEU A 117 28.49 -14.77 4.94
N ILE A 118 27.34 -14.58 5.59
CA ILE A 118 26.32 -13.62 5.19
C ILE A 118 26.45 -12.40 6.09
N TYR A 119 26.61 -11.24 5.45
CA TYR A 119 26.58 -9.94 6.10
C TYR A 119 25.41 -9.13 5.55
N LEU A 120 24.84 -8.29 6.41
CA LEU A 120 23.89 -7.26 6.02
C LEU A 120 24.65 -6.04 5.45
N GLU A 121 23.94 -5.13 4.79
CA GLU A 121 24.46 -3.93 4.14
C GLU A 121 25.21 -3.02 5.14
N ASP A 122 24.81 -3.02 6.41
CA ASP A 122 25.47 -2.28 7.49
C ASP A 122 26.75 -2.96 8.02
N GLY A 123 27.11 -4.12 7.48
CA GLY A 123 28.24 -4.95 7.90
C GLY A 123 27.95 -5.87 9.08
N THR A 124 26.71 -5.92 9.58
CA THR A 124 26.29 -6.83 10.64
C THR A 124 26.38 -8.27 10.17
N PHE A 125 27.03 -9.12 10.96
CA PHE A 125 27.08 -10.55 10.70
C PHE A 125 25.73 -11.20 10.98
N TYR A 126 25.12 -11.79 9.94
CA TYR A 126 23.84 -12.50 10.05
C TYR A 126 24.04 -14.00 10.32
N GLY A 127 24.98 -14.62 9.61
CA GLY A 127 25.19 -16.06 9.68
C GLY A 127 25.98 -16.59 8.48
N ALA A 128 25.61 -17.75 7.96
CA ALA A 128 26.32 -18.36 6.83
C ALA A 128 25.40 -19.12 5.87
N VAL A 129 25.78 -19.13 4.60
CA VAL A 129 25.27 -20.08 3.62
C VAL A 129 26.32 -21.15 3.40
N TYR A 130 25.91 -22.43 3.46
CA TYR A 130 26.84 -23.52 3.21
C TYR A 130 26.17 -24.71 2.53
N CYS A 131 26.96 -25.36 1.69
CA CYS A 131 26.59 -26.55 0.95
C CYS A 131 27.55 -27.69 1.29
N PHE A 132 27.02 -28.90 1.31
CA PHE A 132 27.84 -30.09 1.52
C PHE A 132 27.21 -31.35 0.93
N GLN A 133 28.04 -32.39 0.80
CA GLN A 133 27.65 -33.72 0.34
C GLN A 133 28.41 -34.79 1.11
N ASN A 134 27.94 -36.04 1.03
CA ASN A 134 28.45 -37.15 1.85
C ASN A 134 29.78 -37.76 1.39
N LYS A 135 30.28 -37.35 0.22
CA LYS A 135 31.50 -37.86 -0.41
C LYS A 135 32.51 -36.74 -0.64
N PRO A 136 33.82 -37.04 -0.69
CA PRO A 136 34.81 -36.08 -1.15
C PRO A 136 34.53 -35.63 -2.59
N ASP A 137 34.88 -34.38 -2.88
CA ASP A 137 34.77 -33.80 -4.21
C ASP A 137 35.95 -32.89 -4.50
N TYR A 138 36.91 -33.45 -5.23
CA TYR A 138 38.13 -32.75 -5.65
C TYR A 138 37.92 -31.88 -6.90
N THR A 139 36.70 -31.82 -7.45
CA THR A 139 36.38 -30.93 -8.58
C THR A 139 36.05 -29.51 -8.11
N LEU A 140 35.69 -29.35 -6.84
CA LEU A 140 35.45 -28.06 -6.21
C LEU A 140 36.68 -27.16 -6.28
N ASN A 141 36.49 -25.93 -6.72
CA ASN A 141 37.56 -24.97 -6.93
C ASN A 141 37.12 -23.54 -6.59
N GLU A 142 38.00 -22.57 -6.80
CA GLU A 142 37.76 -21.16 -6.50
C GLU A 142 36.52 -20.56 -7.19
N ARG A 143 36.11 -21.09 -8.36
CA ARG A 143 34.88 -20.62 -9.01
C ARG A 143 33.63 -20.98 -8.21
N ASP A 144 33.61 -22.19 -7.65
CA ASP A 144 32.51 -22.65 -6.80
C ASP A 144 32.43 -21.81 -5.52
N LEU A 145 33.59 -21.44 -4.98
CA LEU A 145 33.69 -20.51 -3.86
C LEU A 145 33.15 -19.12 -4.22
N SER A 146 33.58 -18.53 -5.34
CA SER A 146 33.08 -17.23 -5.80
C SER A 146 31.56 -17.22 -6.01
N VAL A 147 30.98 -18.34 -6.47
CA VAL A 147 29.53 -18.47 -6.65
C VAL A 147 28.81 -18.43 -5.31
N ILE A 148 29.25 -19.21 -4.32
CA ILE A 148 28.57 -19.20 -3.00
C ILE A 148 28.72 -17.84 -2.29
N GLU A 149 29.84 -17.14 -2.50
CA GLU A 149 30.07 -15.80 -1.96
C GLU A 149 29.10 -14.79 -2.58
N TYR A 150 28.92 -14.82 -3.90
CA TYR A 150 27.92 -13.99 -4.58
C TYR A 150 26.50 -14.26 -4.07
N PHE A 151 26.14 -15.52 -3.85
CA PHE A 151 24.85 -15.87 -3.26
C PHE A 151 24.72 -15.41 -1.81
N ALA A 152 25.80 -15.44 -1.02
CA ALA A 152 25.79 -14.90 0.34
C ALA A 152 25.48 -13.40 0.35
N ASP A 153 26.09 -12.63 -0.55
CA ASP A 153 25.80 -11.20 -0.72
C ASP A 153 24.36 -10.98 -1.18
N LEU A 154 23.84 -11.78 -2.12
CA LEU A 154 22.46 -11.71 -2.57
C LEU A 154 21.47 -11.97 -1.42
N ILE A 155 21.74 -12.99 -0.60
CA ILE A 155 20.93 -13.31 0.59
C ILE A 155 20.94 -12.14 1.58
N GLY A 156 22.10 -11.55 1.85
CA GLY A 156 22.23 -10.38 2.72
C GLY A 156 21.34 -9.22 2.26
N ASN A 157 21.47 -8.84 0.98
CA ASN A 157 20.66 -7.77 0.38
C ASN A 157 19.15 -8.07 0.44
N THR A 158 18.74 -9.31 0.16
CA THR A 158 17.32 -9.71 0.25
C THR A 158 16.77 -9.59 1.68
N LEU A 159 17.58 -9.93 2.69
CA LEU A 159 17.21 -9.79 4.11
C LEU A 159 17.05 -8.31 4.51
N ASP A 160 17.92 -7.43 4.02
CA ASP A 160 17.84 -5.99 4.30
C ASP A 160 16.63 -5.33 3.63
N ASP A 161 16.39 -5.62 2.35
CA ASP A 161 15.25 -5.09 1.63
C ASP A 161 13.93 -5.47 2.31
N HIS A 162 13.83 -6.70 2.80
CA HIS A 162 12.68 -7.14 3.57
C HIS A 162 12.55 -6.40 4.90
N THR A 163 13.66 -6.24 5.63
CA THR A 163 13.68 -5.52 6.92
C THR A 163 13.24 -4.07 6.74
N LYS A 164 13.78 -3.38 5.72
CA LYS A 164 13.39 -2.00 5.35
C LYS A 164 11.92 -1.89 4.99
N LYS A 165 11.41 -2.79 4.14
CA LYS A 165 9.97 -2.81 3.76
C LYS A 165 9.06 -3.07 4.97
N THR A 166 9.46 -3.98 5.86
CA THR A 166 8.71 -4.30 7.08
C THR A 166 8.69 -3.10 8.03
N GLN A 167 9.85 -2.47 8.24
CA GLN A 167 9.94 -1.27 9.06
C GLN A 167 9.12 -0.12 8.46
N GLN A 168 9.24 0.15 7.17
CA GLN A 168 8.46 1.17 6.48
C GLN A 168 6.95 0.91 6.63
N ARG A 169 6.51 -0.34 6.48
CA ARG A 169 5.12 -0.74 6.67
C ARG A 169 4.65 -0.47 8.11
N HIS A 170 5.45 -0.83 9.11
CA HIS A 170 5.12 -0.54 10.51
C HIS A 170 5.10 0.96 10.82
N GLU A 171 6.00 1.74 10.23
CA GLU A 171 6.00 3.20 10.35
C GLU A 171 4.74 3.82 9.74
N VAL A 172 4.32 3.33 8.56
CA VAL A 172 3.07 3.71 7.90
C VAL A 172 1.87 3.36 8.78
N GLU A 173 1.78 2.12 9.23
CA GLU A 173 0.70 1.64 10.09
C GLU A 173 0.60 2.45 11.39
N SER A 174 1.74 2.71 12.04
CA SER A 174 1.82 3.47 13.28
C SER A 174 1.37 4.93 13.11
N ARG A 175 1.78 5.62 12.03
CA ARG A 175 1.35 7.01 11.78
C ARG A 175 -0.16 7.10 11.53
N ILE A 176 -0.73 6.15 10.80
CA ILE A 176 -2.16 6.13 10.48
C ILE A 176 -2.98 5.81 11.73
N HIS A 177 -2.54 4.84 12.53
CA HIS A 177 -3.15 4.59 13.83
C HIS A 177 -3.13 5.82 14.74
N THR A 178 -2.04 6.58 14.73
CA THR A 178 -1.93 7.82 15.51
C THR A 178 -2.97 8.84 15.06
N VAL A 179 -3.14 9.03 13.75
CA VAL A 179 -4.15 9.94 13.20
C VAL A 179 -5.56 9.50 13.58
N ILE A 180 -5.86 8.21 13.43
CA ILE A 180 -7.18 7.64 13.74
C ILE A 180 -7.50 7.74 15.23
N ALA A 181 -6.56 7.41 16.11
CA ALA A 181 -6.78 7.36 17.55
C ALA A 181 -6.95 8.74 18.18
N ASN A 182 -6.37 9.78 17.58
CA ASN A 182 -6.39 11.15 18.11
C ASN A 182 -7.30 12.11 17.33
N ASP A 183 -8.07 11.61 16.35
CA ASP A 183 -8.87 12.43 15.42
C ASP A 183 -8.04 13.56 14.76
N PHE A 184 -6.78 13.30 14.41
CA PHE A 184 -5.85 14.30 13.84
C PHE A 184 -6.04 14.48 12.33
N ILE A 185 -7.26 14.82 11.96
CA ILE A 185 -7.64 15.24 10.62
C ILE A 185 -8.35 16.58 10.73
N THR A 186 -8.03 17.51 9.83
CA THR A 186 -8.77 18.75 9.69
C THR A 186 -9.44 18.79 8.32
N MET A 187 -10.57 19.49 8.22
CA MET A 187 -11.30 19.63 6.97
C MET A 187 -11.16 21.05 6.45
N HIS A 188 -10.74 21.16 5.20
CA HIS A 188 -10.92 22.37 4.41
C HIS A 188 -12.14 22.19 3.52
N TYR A 189 -12.80 23.30 3.20
CA TYR A 189 -13.98 23.31 2.36
C TYR A 189 -13.71 24.20 1.16
N GLN A 190 -14.08 23.74 -0.03
CA GLN A 190 -13.94 24.51 -1.25
C GLN A 190 -15.33 24.84 -1.83
N PRO A 191 -15.63 26.12 -2.11
CA PRO A 191 -16.96 26.51 -2.57
C PRO A 191 -17.22 26.07 -4.02
N ILE A 192 -18.45 25.62 -4.26
CA ILE A 192 -18.96 25.23 -5.57
C ILE A 192 -20.03 26.24 -6.00
N LEU A 193 -19.72 27.01 -7.04
CA LEU A 193 -20.56 28.08 -7.57
C LEU A 193 -21.59 27.53 -8.56
N ASP A 194 -22.87 27.83 -8.38
CA ASP A 194 -23.87 27.69 -9.43
C ASP A 194 -23.63 28.76 -10.50
N LEU A 195 -23.33 28.32 -11.73
CA LEU A 195 -22.94 29.21 -12.80
C LEU A 195 -24.11 30.01 -13.39
N ASN A 196 -25.35 29.54 -13.19
CA ASN A 196 -26.57 30.19 -13.65
C ASN A 196 -27.02 31.27 -12.67
N THR A 197 -27.04 30.96 -11.37
CA THR A 197 -27.51 31.90 -10.34
C THR A 197 -26.40 32.76 -9.75
N ASN A 198 -25.14 32.40 -9.98
CA ASN A 198 -23.97 33.04 -9.40
C ASN A 198 -23.95 33.03 -7.85
N ASN A 199 -24.54 31.99 -7.25
CA ASN A 199 -24.58 31.76 -5.81
C ASN A 199 -23.80 30.48 -5.47
N ILE A 200 -23.25 30.41 -4.26
CA ILE A 200 -22.66 29.16 -3.79
C ILE A 200 -23.78 28.13 -3.61
N SER A 201 -23.59 26.95 -4.20
CA SER A 201 -24.54 25.84 -4.17
C SER A 201 -24.18 24.81 -3.11
N GLY A 202 -22.88 24.65 -2.85
CA GLY A 202 -22.35 23.67 -1.92
C GLY A 202 -20.86 23.83 -1.72
N TYR A 203 -20.28 22.90 -0.98
CA TYR A 203 -18.85 22.86 -0.70
C TYR A 203 -18.33 21.45 -0.85
N GLU A 204 -17.15 21.28 -1.42
CA GLU A 204 -16.40 20.02 -1.31
C GLU A 204 -15.60 20.01 -0.02
N SER A 205 -15.69 18.93 0.74
CA SER A 205 -14.87 18.72 1.94
C SER A 205 -13.60 17.95 1.62
N LEU A 206 -12.46 18.55 2.00
CA LEU A 206 -11.14 18.08 1.63
C LEU A 206 -10.30 17.87 2.90
N ALA A 207 -9.88 16.63 3.12
CA ALA A 207 -9.06 16.23 4.26
C ALA A 207 -7.71 16.94 4.25
N ARG A 208 -7.21 17.30 5.44
CA ARG A 208 -5.88 17.85 5.66
C ARG A 208 -5.25 17.12 6.85
N PHE A 209 -4.03 16.65 6.63
CA PHE A 209 -3.23 15.98 7.64
C PHE A 209 -2.07 16.89 8.01
N ASN A 210 -1.81 17.00 9.32
CA ASN A 210 -0.68 17.79 9.79
C ASN A 210 0.55 16.88 9.89
N SER A 211 1.53 17.09 9.02
CA SER A 211 2.78 16.33 9.01
C SER A 211 3.97 17.22 8.64
N ASP A 212 5.16 16.86 9.09
CA ASP A 212 6.42 17.52 8.72
C ASP A 212 7.44 16.45 8.27
N PRO A 213 7.84 16.44 6.98
CA PRO A 213 7.35 17.28 5.89
C PRO A 213 5.85 17.06 5.59
N TYR A 214 5.21 18.04 4.95
CA TYR A 214 3.80 17.93 4.55
C TYR A 214 3.62 16.79 3.54
N VAL A 215 2.70 15.87 3.85
CA VAL A 215 2.29 14.75 3.01
C VAL A 215 0.87 15.02 2.54
N THR A 216 0.62 14.91 1.25
CA THR A 216 -0.68 15.19 0.64
C THR A 216 -1.71 14.10 1.01
N PRO A 217 -3.01 14.43 1.06
CA PRO A 217 -4.04 13.47 1.48
C PRO A 217 -4.10 12.18 0.65
N ASP A 218 -3.86 12.24 -0.65
CA ASP A 218 -3.78 11.08 -1.56
C ASP A 218 -2.78 10.02 -1.03
N ILE A 219 -1.58 10.44 -0.66
CA ILE A 219 -0.56 9.55 -0.09
C ILE A 219 -1.05 8.93 1.22
N TRP A 220 -1.72 9.69 2.09
CA TRP A 220 -2.26 9.14 3.35
C TRP A 220 -3.31 8.05 3.13
N PHE A 221 -4.19 8.22 2.15
CA PHE A 221 -5.21 7.23 1.83
C PHE A 221 -4.62 6.01 1.10
N GLU A 222 -3.65 6.20 0.20
CA GLU A 222 -2.89 5.11 -0.42
C GLU A 222 -2.14 4.28 0.64
N ASP A 223 -1.45 4.95 1.55
CA ASP A 223 -0.76 4.32 2.67
C ASP A 223 -1.71 3.53 3.57
N ALA A 224 -2.89 4.08 3.86
CA ALA A 224 -3.92 3.40 4.63
C ALA A 224 -4.38 2.12 3.95
N GLN A 225 -4.54 2.15 2.63
CA GLN A 225 -4.87 0.98 1.84
C GLN A 225 -3.77 -0.08 1.90
N LEU A 226 -2.48 0.32 1.82
CA LEU A 226 -1.34 -0.59 1.92
C LEU A 226 -1.28 -1.36 3.25
N VAL A 227 -1.77 -0.75 4.34
CA VAL A 227 -1.78 -1.36 5.68
C VAL A 227 -3.17 -1.87 6.11
N GLY A 228 -4.20 -1.77 5.27
CA GLY A 228 -5.57 -2.23 5.58
C GLY A 228 -6.30 -1.38 6.63
N LEU A 229 -6.02 -0.07 6.67
CA LEU A 229 -6.66 0.91 7.54
C LEU A 229 -7.47 1.97 6.77
N ASP A 230 -7.64 1.78 5.46
CA ASP A 230 -8.36 2.67 4.53
C ASP A 230 -9.79 2.97 4.99
N GLU A 231 -10.61 1.93 5.29
CA GLU A 231 -11.99 2.15 5.75
C GLU A 231 -12.04 3.00 7.02
N LYS A 232 -11.14 2.75 7.98
CA LYS A 232 -11.12 3.49 9.26
C LYS A 232 -10.73 4.95 9.06
N LEU A 233 -9.74 5.21 8.21
CA LEU A 233 -9.26 6.56 7.91
C LEU A 233 -10.30 7.35 7.11
N GLU A 234 -10.91 6.73 6.09
CA GLU A 234 -11.96 7.36 5.28
C GLU A 234 -13.18 7.69 6.14
N MET A 235 -13.65 6.76 6.98
CA MET A 235 -14.79 7.04 7.86
C MET A 235 -14.47 8.12 8.91
N LEU A 236 -13.20 8.25 9.35
CA LEU A 236 -12.78 9.40 10.16
C LEU A 236 -12.86 10.72 9.39
N ALA A 237 -12.46 10.74 8.12
CA ALA A 237 -12.60 11.91 7.25
C ALA A 237 -14.07 12.29 7.04
N VAL A 238 -14.93 11.32 6.74
CA VAL A 238 -16.39 11.52 6.58
C VAL A 238 -17.00 12.08 7.87
N ARG A 239 -16.75 11.45 9.04
CA ARG A 239 -17.23 11.99 10.33
C ARG A 239 -16.75 13.41 10.56
N SER A 240 -15.50 13.71 10.20
CA SER A 240 -14.93 15.04 10.40
C SER A 240 -15.52 16.09 9.47
N ALA A 241 -15.87 15.73 8.23
CA ALA A 241 -16.61 16.59 7.29
C ALA A 241 -18.00 16.93 7.84
N LEU A 242 -18.70 15.91 8.37
CA LEU A 242 -20.07 16.05 8.87
C LEU A 242 -20.17 16.77 10.23
N LYS A 243 -19.06 17.02 10.95
CA LYS A 243 -19.07 17.78 12.21
C LYS A 243 -19.73 19.16 12.09
N LEU A 244 -19.65 19.77 10.90
CA LEU A 244 -20.21 21.10 10.61
C LEU A 244 -21.47 21.07 9.72
N ASP A 245 -22.11 19.90 9.53
CA ASP A 245 -23.32 19.71 8.71
C ASP A 245 -24.35 20.84 8.86
N HIS A 246 -24.73 21.15 10.10
CA HIS A 246 -25.74 22.16 10.41
C HIS A 246 -25.47 23.53 9.77
N LEU A 247 -24.21 23.95 9.65
CA LEU A 247 -23.86 25.24 9.03
C LEU A 247 -24.15 25.26 7.53
N PHE A 248 -24.04 24.12 6.86
CA PHE A 248 -24.36 24.00 5.43
C PHE A 248 -25.87 23.87 5.23
N ARG A 249 -26.52 23.00 6.02
CA ARG A 249 -27.96 22.76 5.97
C ARG A 249 -28.78 24.03 6.18
N ASP A 250 -28.43 24.82 7.18
CA ASP A 250 -29.19 26.02 7.56
C ASP A 250 -29.12 27.12 6.47
N ASN A 251 -28.14 27.04 5.58
CA ASN A 251 -27.98 27.92 4.41
C ASN A 251 -28.39 27.25 3.09
N ASN A 252 -29.02 26.06 3.13
CA ASN A 252 -29.42 25.28 1.96
C ASN A 252 -28.25 24.95 1.01
N HIS A 253 -27.04 24.76 1.56
CA HIS A 253 -25.87 24.30 0.83
C HIS A 253 -25.71 22.79 0.96
N TYR A 254 -25.31 22.12 -0.11
CA TYR A 254 -24.89 20.71 -0.03
C TYR A 254 -23.43 20.58 0.41
N LEU A 255 -23.08 19.44 0.99
CA LEU A 255 -21.71 19.08 1.34
C LEU A 255 -21.27 17.86 0.53
N SER A 256 -20.16 18.01 -0.19
CA SER A 256 -19.54 16.93 -0.93
C SER A 256 -18.51 16.20 -0.08
N ILE A 257 -18.53 14.87 -0.12
CA ILE A 257 -17.59 13.99 0.56
C ILE A 257 -17.04 12.95 -0.42
N ASN A 258 -15.73 12.73 -0.39
CA ASN A 258 -15.11 11.65 -1.13
C ASN A 258 -15.36 10.31 -0.41
N ALA A 259 -15.75 9.27 -1.15
CA ALA A 259 -15.92 7.93 -0.60
C ALA A 259 -15.53 6.85 -1.61
N SER A 260 -14.97 5.75 -1.11
CA SER A 260 -14.63 4.59 -1.93
C SER A 260 -15.85 3.68 -2.13
N PRO A 261 -16.09 3.11 -3.33
CA PRO A 261 -17.19 2.17 -3.58
C PRO A 261 -17.19 0.95 -2.65
N SER A 262 -16.01 0.49 -2.21
CA SER A 262 -15.87 -0.59 -1.22
C SER A 262 -16.55 -0.27 0.10
N HIS A 263 -16.48 0.98 0.57
CA HIS A 263 -17.06 1.42 1.86
C HIS A 263 -18.55 1.73 1.75
N ILE A 264 -19.04 2.00 0.54
CA ILE A 264 -20.47 2.01 0.23
C ILE A 264 -21.00 0.56 0.27
N LEU A 265 -20.33 -0.36 -0.43
CA LEU A 265 -20.71 -1.77 -0.49
C LEU A 265 -20.65 -2.47 0.87
N SER A 266 -19.70 -2.12 1.74
CA SER A 266 -19.60 -2.67 3.09
C SER A 266 -20.66 -2.12 4.06
N GLY A 267 -21.36 -1.05 3.69
CA GLY A 267 -22.28 -0.30 4.56
C GLY A 267 -21.57 0.58 5.59
N ALA A 268 -20.24 0.68 5.56
CA ALA A 268 -19.49 1.55 6.47
C ALA A 268 -19.88 3.02 6.31
N LEU A 269 -20.08 3.47 5.07
CA LEU A 269 -20.49 4.84 4.78
C LEU A 269 -21.89 5.16 5.32
N GLU A 270 -22.87 4.29 5.04
CA GLU A 270 -24.24 4.42 5.56
C GLU A 270 -24.27 4.50 7.09
N ASN A 271 -23.54 3.61 7.77
CA ASN A 271 -23.44 3.62 9.23
C ASN A 271 -22.78 4.90 9.76
N THR A 272 -21.91 5.53 8.98
CA THR A 272 -21.15 6.71 9.39
C THR A 272 -21.92 8.01 9.16
N ILE A 273 -22.64 8.12 8.04
CA ILE A 273 -23.54 9.25 7.76
C ILE A 273 -24.72 9.19 8.74
N GLY A 274 -25.32 8.00 8.92
CA GLY A 274 -26.50 7.80 9.76
C GLY A 274 -27.72 8.61 9.29
N HIS A 275 -28.73 8.77 10.14
CA HIS A 275 -29.96 9.53 9.81
C HIS A 275 -29.78 11.06 9.79
N LEU A 276 -28.54 11.52 9.91
CA LEU A 276 -28.19 12.93 9.80
C LEU A 276 -27.62 13.14 8.41
N ALA A 277 -28.18 14.06 7.64
CA ALA A 277 -27.37 15.14 7.07
C ALA A 277 -28.23 16.10 6.24
N CYS A 278 -27.71 17.31 6.08
CA CYS A 278 -27.83 18.14 4.89
C CYS A 278 -27.92 17.37 3.56
N ASN A 279 -28.14 18.10 2.47
CA ASN A 279 -27.95 17.56 1.13
C ASN A 279 -26.48 17.07 1.00
N VAL A 280 -26.22 15.77 1.08
CA VAL A 280 -24.87 15.19 0.90
C VAL A 280 -24.71 14.78 -0.54
N LEU A 281 -23.54 15.08 -1.10
CA LEU A 281 -23.07 14.57 -2.37
C LEU A 281 -21.90 13.64 -2.12
N ILE A 282 -22.04 12.36 -2.45
CA ILE A 282 -20.94 11.41 -2.39
C ILE A 282 -20.17 11.48 -3.71
N GLU A 283 -18.86 11.64 -3.65
CA GLU A 283 -17.98 11.64 -4.81
C GLU A 283 -17.20 10.33 -4.85
N ILE A 284 -17.26 9.63 -5.99
CA ILE A 284 -16.45 8.44 -6.28
C ILE A 284 -15.61 8.72 -7.53
N THR A 285 -14.36 8.29 -7.58
CA THR A 285 -13.48 8.55 -8.73
C THR A 285 -13.81 7.65 -9.93
N GLU A 286 -13.67 8.15 -11.17
CA GLU A 286 -14.10 7.40 -12.38
C GLU A 286 -13.35 6.07 -12.61
N HIS A 287 -12.15 5.93 -12.04
CA HIS A 287 -11.27 4.78 -12.26
C HIS A 287 -11.40 3.68 -11.21
N GLN A 288 -12.17 3.90 -10.14
CA GLN A 288 -12.34 2.89 -9.10
C GLN A 288 -13.21 1.72 -9.60
N PRO A 289 -12.67 0.49 -9.64
CA PRO A 289 -13.38 -0.62 -10.24
C PRO A 289 -14.56 -1.07 -9.37
N ILE A 290 -15.72 -1.24 -9.99
CA ILE A 290 -16.90 -1.84 -9.38
C ILE A 290 -17.17 -3.17 -10.10
N ALA A 291 -17.02 -4.27 -9.36
CA ALA A 291 -17.19 -5.61 -9.92
C ALA A 291 -18.68 -6.00 -10.11
N ASP A 292 -19.55 -5.54 -9.21
CA ASP A 292 -20.99 -5.82 -9.22
C ASP A 292 -21.78 -4.51 -9.03
N TYR A 293 -22.18 -3.90 -10.15
CA TYR A 293 -22.99 -2.68 -10.17
C TYR A 293 -24.36 -2.88 -9.51
N ALA A 294 -24.96 -4.07 -9.62
CA ALA A 294 -26.25 -4.34 -9.00
C ALA A 294 -26.14 -4.38 -7.47
N ALA A 295 -25.04 -4.92 -6.93
CA ALA A 295 -24.74 -4.82 -5.50
C ALA A 295 -24.47 -3.38 -5.07
N PHE A 296 -23.73 -2.61 -5.87
CA PHE A 296 -23.46 -1.20 -5.61
C PHE A 296 -24.74 -0.37 -5.56
N GLN A 297 -25.63 -0.51 -6.56
CA GLN A 297 -26.91 0.20 -6.60
C GLN A 297 -27.81 -0.18 -5.41
N ARG A 298 -27.81 -1.45 -4.98
CA ARG A 298 -28.53 -1.85 -3.76
C ARG A 298 -27.97 -1.18 -2.50
N ALA A 299 -26.64 -1.14 -2.34
CA ALA A 299 -26.00 -0.48 -1.20
C ALA A 299 -26.23 1.04 -1.20
N LEU A 300 -26.24 1.67 -2.38
CA LEU A 300 -26.51 3.09 -2.54
C LEU A 300 -27.99 3.44 -2.34
N SER A 301 -28.91 2.50 -2.55
CA SER A 301 -30.35 2.77 -2.53
C SER A 301 -30.86 3.32 -1.20
N SER A 302 -30.33 2.86 -0.07
CA SER A 302 -30.73 3.38 1.25
C SER A 302 -30.27 4.82 1.46
N LEU A 303 -29.02 5.13 1.09
CA LEU A 303 -28.48 6.49 1.08
C LEU A 303 -29.30 7.42 0.19
N ARG A 304 -29.68 6.97 -1.01
CA ARG A 304 -30.56 7.74 -1.93
C ARG A 304 -31.94 7.99 -1.35
N CYS A 305 -32.53 7.03 -0.63
CA CYS A 305 -33.80 7.23 0.06
C CYS A 305 -33.72 8.32 1.16
N GLU A 306 -32.53 8.56 1.70
CA GLU A 306 -32.27 9.65 2.65
C GLU A 306 -31.93 10.99 1.96
N GLY A 307 -31.92 11.03 0.63
CA GLY A 307 -31.67 12.25 -0.17
C GLY A 307 -30.21 12.48 -0.54
N VAL A 308 -29.34 11.50 -0.28
CA VAL A 308 -27.93 11.55 -0.70
C VAL A 308 -27.83 11.40 -2.22
N LYS A 309 -27.00 12.24 -2.83
CA LYS A 309 -26.69 12.23 -4.27
C LYS A 309 -25.33 11.61 -4.53
N LEU A 310 -25.12 11.16 -5.77
CA LEU A 310 -23.85 10.61 -6.25
C LEU A 310 -23.23 11.51 -7.32
N ALA A 311 -21.95 11.81 -7.19
CA ALA A 311 -21.11 12.39 -8.21
C ALA A 311 -20.04 11.39 -8.66
N ILE A 312 -19.69 11.44 -9.94
CA ILE A 312 -18.47 10.80 -10.46
C ILE A 312 -17.41 11.87 -10.63
N ASP A 313 -16.26 11.65 -10.00
CA ASP A 313 -15.13 12.55 -9.98
C ASP A 313 -14.09 12.23 -11.06
N ASP A 314 -13.28 13.23 -11.40
CA ASP A 314 -12.16 13.16 -12.34
C ASP A 314 -12.53 12.72 -13.78
N VAL A 315 -13.76 13.00 -14.22
CA VAL A 315 -14.19 12.63 -15.59
C VAL A 315 -13.41 13.43 -16.62
N GLY A 316 -12.68 12.72 -17.46
CA GLY A 316 -11.85 13.27 -18.53
C GLY A 316 -10.36 12.94 -18.43
N THR A 317 -9.94 12.28 -17.35
CA THR A 317 -8.56 11.82 -17.12
C THR A 317 -8.26 10.54 -17.91
N GLY A 318 -8.27 10.61 -19.25
CA GLY A 318 -7.91 9.50 -20.13
C GLY A 318 -9.09 8.89 -20.90
N TYR A 319 -9.28 7.58 -20.82
CA TYR A 319 -10.39 6.88 -21.48
C TYR A 319 -11.62 6.87 -20.55
N SER A 320 -12.34 7.99 -20.45
CA SER A 320 -13.57 8.05 -19.65
C SER A 320 -14.52 6.92 -20.07
N ASN A 321 -14.83 6.05 -19.11
CA ASN A 321 -15.69 4.91 -19.35
C ASN A 321 -17.15 5.36 -19.25
N LEU A 322 -17.71 5.90 -20.33
CA LEU A 322 -19.12 6.30 -20.37
C LEU A 322 -20.08 5.17 -19.97
N SER A 323 -19.69 3.91 -20.17
CA SER A 323 -20.49 2.77 -19.70
C SER A 323 -20.49 2.68 -18.17
N HIS A 324 -19.38 2.99 -17.50
CA HIS A 324 -19.31 3.09 -16.04
C HIS A 324 -20.24 4.17 -15.51
N ILE A 325 -20.28 5.33 -16.16
CA ILE A 325 -21.19 6.43 -15.81
C ILE A 325 -22.66 5.99 -15.92
N LEU A 326 -23.02 5.27 -16.99
CA LEU A 326 -24.38 4.78 -17.18
C LEU A 326 -24.80 3.76 -16.11
N GLU A 327 -23.92 2.83 -15.74
CA GLU A 327 -24.20 1.82 -14.71
C GLU A 327 -24.30 2.42 -13.30
N LEU A 328 -23.59 3.52 -13.04
CA LEU A 328 -23.61 4.24 -11.78
C LEU A 328 -24.83 5.16 -11.61
N GLU A 329 -25.43 5.60 -12.72
CA GLU A 329 -26.58 6.52 -12.75
C GLU A 329 -26.37 7.76 -11.86
N PRO A 330 -25.26 8.52 -11.98
CA PRO A 330 -24.96 9.60 -11.05
C PRO A 330 -25.89 10.81 -11.22
N ASP A 331 -26.02 11.60 -10.16
CA ASP A 331 -26.69 12.90 -10.19
C ASP A 331 -25.79 14.00 -10.77
N ILE A 332 -24.48 13.85 -10.60
CA ILE A 332 -23.46 14.85 -10.98
C ILE A 332 -22.26 14.17 -11.67
N ILE A 333 -21.74 14.83 -12.71
CA ILE A 333 -20.44 14.52 -13.31
C ILE A 333 -19.50 15.68 -13.03
N LYS A 334 -18.34 15.42 -12.43
CA LYS A 334 -17.29 16.41 -12.21
C LYS A 334 -16.25 16.30 -13.34
N LEU A 335 -16.07 17.38 -14.11
CA LEU A 335 -15.06 17.47 -15.16
C LEU A 335 -13.72 17.81 -14.52
N ASP A 336 -12.74 16.95 -14.76
CA ASP A 336 -11.37 17.15 -14.28
C ASP A 336 -10.75 18.46 -14.83
N LEU A 337 -9.78 18.98 -14.08
CA LEU A 337 -9.01 20.17 -14.43
C LEU A 337 -8.35 20.05 -15.81
N SER A 338 -7.98 18.85 -16.27
CA SER A 338 -7.37 18.66 -17.60
C SER A 338 -8.31 18.98 -18.76
N LEU A 339 -9.63 18.92 -18.53
CA LEU A 339 -10.66 19.37 -19.48
C LEU A 339 -10.98 20.86 -19.31
N THR A 340 -10.93 21.38 -18.08
CA THR A 340 -11.26 22.77 -17.77
C THR A 340 -10.13 23.77 -18.08
N ARG A 341 -8.88 23.40 -17.79
CA ARG A 341 -7.71 24.28 -17.91
C ARG A 341 -7.52 24.72 -19.36
N ASP A 342 -7.45 26.04 -19.56
CA ASP A 342 -7.30 26.68 -20.86
C ASP A 342 -8.39 26.28 -21.89
N ILE A 343 -9.57 25.82 -21.46
CA ILE A 343 -10.66 25.38 -22.36
C ILE A 343 -11.08 26.46 -23.37
N HIS A 344 -10.95 27.74 -23.01
CA HIS A 344 -11.23 28.89 -23.86
C HIS A 344 -10.26 29.03 -25.06
N LYS A 345 -9.09 28.38 -25.00
CA LYS A 345 -8.07 28.38 -26.07
C LYS A 345 -8.03 27.07 -26.86
N ASP A 346 -8.56 25.99 -26.31
CA ASP A 346 -8.49 24.65 -26.91
C ASP A 346 -9.85 24.20 -27.45
N ARG A 347 -9.99 24.22 -28.78
CA ARG A 347 -11.20 23.77 -29.47
C ARG A 347 -11.53 22.30 -29.23
N LYS A 348 -10.52 21.43 -29.06
CA LYS A 348 -10.75 19.98 -28.83
C LYS A 348 -11.32 19.76 -27.44
N ARG A 349 -10.73 20.37 -26.41
CA ARG A 349 -11.27 20.33 -25.04
C ARG A 349 -12.68 20.91 -24.99
N SER A 350 -12.90 22.07 -25.61
CA SER A 350 -14.23 22.68 -25.67
C SER A 350 -15.26 21.78 -26.37
N ALA A 351 -14.89 21.08 -27.44
CA ALA A 351 -15.79 20.16 -28.13
C ALA A 351 -16.12 18.93 -27.28
N LEU A 352 -15.13 18.36 -26.58
CA LEU A 352 -15.33 17.23 -25.68
C LEU A 352 -16.22 17.61 -24.48
N ALA A 353 -15.92 18.73 -23.81
CA ALA A 353 -16.76 19.24 -22.72
C ALA A 353 -18.20 19.51 -23.20
N SER A 354 -18.38 20.07 -24.40
CA SER A 354 -19.72 20.27 -24.98
C SER A 354 -20.48 18.96 -25.20
N ALA A 355 -19.79 17.93 -25.68
CA ALA A 355 -20.38 16.60 -25.86
C ALA A 355 -20.78 15.99 -24.50
N LEU A 356 -19.94 16.14 -23.47
CA LEU A 356 -20.25 15.69 -22.11
C LEU A 356 -21.44 16.44 -21.52
N CYS A 357 -21.52 17.76 -21.69
CA CYS A 357 -22.69 18.56 -21.28
C CYS A 357 -23.98 18.09 -21.96
N THR A 358 -23.90 17.76 -23.25
CA THR A 358 -25.04 17.22 -23.99
C THR A 358 -25.44 15.86 -23.45
N PHE A 359 -24.47 14.96 -23.25
CA PHE A 359 -24.71 13.63 -22.70
C PHE A 359 -25.33 13.69 -21.31
N ALA A 360 -24.76 14.47 -20.39
CA ALA A 360 -25.26 14.64 -19.03
C ALA A 360 -26.72 15.13 -19.03
N LYS A 361 -27.06 16.08 -19.89
CA LYS A 361 -28.43 16.57 -20.06
C LYS A 361 -29.42 15.48 -20.51
N GLU A 362 -29.02 14.57 -21.39
CA GLU A 362 -29.88 13.48 -21.88
C GLU A 362 -30.15 12.40 -20.81
N ILE A 363 -29.31 12.33 -19.78
CA ILE A 363 -29.46 11.38 -18.65
C ILE A 363 -29.89 12.08 -17.35
N ASP A 364 -30.38 13.33 -17.43
CA ASP A 364 -30.80 14.15 -16.28
C ASP A 364 -29.72 14.35 -15.20
N CYS A 365 -28.45 14.42 -15.62
CA CYS A 365 -27.29 14.64 -14.76
C CYS A 365 -26.78 16.09 -14.88
N GLU A 366 -26.34 16.67 -13.76
CA GLU A 366 -25.66 17.97 -13.75
C GLU A 366 -24.15 17.84 -13.96
N ILE A 367 -23.50 18.93 -14.39
CA ILE A 367 -22.03 19.01 -14.51
C ILE A 367 -21.46 20.04 -13.55
N ILE A 368 -20.40 19.63 -12.83
CA ILE A 368 -19.47 20.52 -12.13
C ILE A 368 -18.17 20.56 -12.93
N ALA A 369 -17.63 21.73 -13.24
CA ALA A 369 -16.30 21.86 -13.83
C ALA A 369 -15.27 22.24 -12.77
N GLU A 370 -14.20 21.46 -12.65
CA GLU A 370 -13.16 21.66 -11.64
C GLU A 370 -11.95 22.42 -12.15
N GLY A 371 -11.17 22.97 -11.22
CA GLY A 371 -9.89 23.60 -11.53
C GLY A 371 -9.98 24.95 -12.22
N ILE A 372 -11.10 25.68 -12.12
CA ILE A 372 -11.24 27.03 -12.73
C ILE A 372 -10.26 28.02 -12.08
N GLU A 373 -9.33 28.58 -12.87
CA GLU A 373 -8.30 29.53 -12.40
C GLU A 373 -8.49 30.94 -12.93
N ASN A 374 -9.31 31.15 -13.96
CA ASN A 374 -9.56 32.48 -14.48
C ASN A 374 -10.96 32.67 -15.08
N VAL A 375 -11.33 33.95 -15.27
CA VAL A 375 -12.64 34.35 -15.80
C VAL A 375 -12.92 33.84 -17.22
N ASN A 376 -11.88 33.64 -18.06
CA ASN A 376 -12.10 33.17 -19.43
C ASN A 376 -12.52 31.69 -19.45
N GLU A 377 -11.94 30.87 -18.58
CA GLU A 377 -12.38 29.48 -18.37
C GLU A 377 -13.82 29.45 -17.88
N LEU A 378 -14.15 30.22 -16.83
CA LEU A 378 -15.51 30.33 -16.29
C LEU A 378 -16.53 30.71 -17.37
N ASN A 379 -16.25 31.76 -18.15
CA ASN A 379 -17.14 32.24 -19.21
C ASN A 379 -17.32 31.19 -20.31
N LYS A 380 -16.26 30.48 -20.68
CA LYS A 380 -16.36 29.41 -21.68
C LYS A 380 -17.21 28.24 -21.17
N LEU A 381 -17.04 27.83 -19.92
CA LEU A 381 -17.85 26.77 -19.32
C LEU A 381 -19.34 27.16 -19.25
N LYS A 382 -19.64 28.41 -18.90
CA LYS A 382 -21.00 28.97 -18.96
C LYS A 382 -21.60 28.89 -20.38
N GLU A 383 -20.83 29.27 -21.40
CA GLU A 383 -21.25 29.17 -22.81
C GLU A 383 -21.58 27.72 -23.22
N LEU A 384 -20.84 26.75 -22.70
CA LEU A 384 -21.02 25.33 -23.00
C LEU A 384 -22.20 24.68 -22.24
N GLY A 385 -22.81 25.40 -21.29
CA GLY A 385 -23.95 24.91 -20.52
C GLY A 385 -23.59 24.13 -19.26
N VAL A 386 -22.37 24.30 -18.73
CA VAL A 386 -21.97 23.72 -17.44
C VAL A 386 -22.82 24.32 -16.31
N ASN A 387 -23.33 23.47 -15.40
CA ASN A 387 -24.23 23.90 -14.34
C ASN A 387 -23.49 24.61 -13.20
N LYS A 388 -22.37 24.03 -12.76
CA LYS A 388 -21.64 24.41 -11.55
C LYS A 388 -20.13 24.45 -11.80
N GLY A 389 -19.40 25.21 -11.00
CA GLY A 389 -17.96 25.34 -11.13
C GLY A 389 -17.24 25.42 -9.80
N GLN A 390 -16.02 24.88 -9.78
CA GLN A 390 -15.12 24.89 -8.64
C GLN A 390 -13.69 25.22 -9.11
N GLY A 391 -12.95 25.97 -8.30
CA GLY A 391 -11.56 26.31 -8.60
C GLY A 391 -11.06 27.53 -7.86
N TYR A 392 -9.76 27.79 -7.95
CA TYR A 392 -9.10 28.86 -7.18
C TYR A 392 -9.53 30.27 -7.60
N PHE A 393 -10.10 30.44 -8.80
CA PHE A 393 -10.74 31.69 -9.20
C PHE A 393 -11.99 32.01 -8.37
N ILE A 394 -12.72 30.97 -7.97
CA ILE A 394 -13.95 31.06 -7.18
C ILE A 394 -13.59 31.13 -5.71
N GLY A 395 -12.86 30.12 -5.22
CA GLY A 395 -12.39 30.05 -3.84
C GLY A 395 -11.40 28.90 -3.65
N ARG A 396 -10.40 29.14 -2.80
CA ARG A 396 -9.42 28.11 -2.41
C ARG A 396 -9.99 27.26 -1.27
N PRO A 397 -9.59 25.98 -1.16
CA PRO A 397 -9.89 25.17 0.01
C PRO A 397 -9.38 25.85 1.31
N SER A 398 -10.27 26.15 2.24
CA SER A 398 -9.92 26.77 3.53
C SER A 398 -10.79 26.23 4.66
N PRO A 399 -10.43 26.45 5.95
CA PRO A 399 -11.37 26.24 7.05
C PRO A 399 -12.66 27.03 6.82
N PHE A 400 -13.77 26.55 7.37
CA PHE A 400 -15.06 27.25 7.30
C PHE A 400 -15.12 28.39 8.34
N PRO A 401 -15.71 29.57 8.02
CA PRO A 401 -16.28 29.95 6.73
C PRO A 401 -15.23 30.22 5.65
N CYS A 402 -15.50 29.80 4.42
CA CYS A 402 -14.59 29.98 3.29
C CYS A 402 -14.63 31.41 2.76
N ASN A 403 -13.46 31.94 2.38
CA ASN A 403 -13.37 33.18 1.61
C ASN A 403 -13.45 32.86 0.10
N TYR A 404 -14.33 33.53 -0.63
CA TYR A 404 -14.46 33.42 -2.08
C TYR A 404 -14.55 34.80 -2.74
N THR A 405 -14.12 34.89 -3.99
CA THR A 405 -14.13 36.12 -4.80
C THR A 405 -15.37 36.14 -5.69
N HIS A 406 -16.11 37.27 -5.66
CA HIS A 406 -17.24 37.53 -6.55
C HIS A 406 -16.79 38.01 -7.93
#